data_AF-A0A127I0S5-F1
#
_entry.id   AF-A0A127I0S5-F1
#
_cell.length_a   1.000
_cell.length_b   1.000
_cell.length_c   1.000
_cell.angle_alpha   90.00
_cell.angle_beta   90.00
_cell.angle_gamma   90.00
#
_symmetry.space_group_name_H-M   'P 1'
#
loop_
_entity.id
_entity.type
_entity.pdbx_description
1 polymer ?
#
loop_
_entity_poly.entity_id
_entity_poly.type
_entity_poly.pdbx_seq_one_letter_code
_entity_poly.pdbx_strand_id
1 'polypeptide(L)'
;MPLPSIFLGVTAKQLLVLVTVGCVAAYLLDTQNETAPENLALEAYIRSQEQVVEQVGSVLGMELVRQVVAHPGYNSAGYQRSLYAVEGERGRLMVTLKKVQGEQGIEVTEIRRP
;
A
#
# COMPACT_ATOMS: atom_id res chain seq x y z
N MET A 1 -18.13 -49.91 1.87
CA MET A 1 -17.83 -49.73 0.43
C MET A 1 -17.03 -48.46 0.28
N PRO A 2 -15.80 -48.46 -0.29
CA PRO A 2 -15.02 -47.23 -0.41
C PRO A 2 -15.60 -46.38 -1.54
N LEU A 3 -15.91 -45.12 -1.25
CA LEU A 3 -16.40 -44.16 -2.24
C LEU A 3 -15.31 -43.91 -3.29
N PRO A 4 -15.66 -43.86 -4.59
CA PRO A 4 -14.69 -43.59 -5.65
C PRO A 4 -14.09 -42.20 -5.43
N SER A 5 -12.79 -42.17 -5.12
CA SER A 5 -12.05 -40.96 -4.72
C SER A 5 -11.43 -40.22 -5.90
N ILE A 6 -12.09 -40.28 -7.06
CA ILE A 6 -11.67 -39.65 -8.31
C ILE A 6 -12.72 -38.60 -8.66
N PHE A 7 -12.36 -37.33 -8.54
CA PHE A 7 -13.16 -36.20 -9.01
C PHE A 7 -12.36 -35.53 -10.12
N LEU A 8 -12.98 -35.32 -11.30
CA LEU A 8 -12.35 -34.64 -12.45
C LEU A 8 -11.01 -35.24 -12.90
N GLY A 9 -10.87 -36.57 -12.85
CA GLY A 9 -9.63 -37.26 -13.26
C GLY A 9 -8.45 -37.12 -12.29
N VAL A 10 -8.64 -36.46 -11.14
CA VAL A 10 -7.64 -36.25 -10.10
C VAL A 10 -8.06 -36.98 -8.82
N THR A 11 -7.08 -37.57 -8.11
CA THR A 11 -7.37 -38.24 -6.84
C THR A 11 -7.71 -37.21 -5.75
N ALA A 12 -8.56 -37.57 -4.78
CA ALA A 12 -8.93 -36.68 -3.67
C ALA A 12 -7.72 -36.11 -2.91
N LYS A 13 -6.62 -36.89 -2.80
CA LYS A 13 -5.36 -36.43 -2.22
C LYS A 13 -4.72 -35.31 -3.04
N GLN A 14 -4.73 -35.43 -4.38
CA GLN A 14 -4.20 -34.39 -5.27
C GLN A 14 -5.04 -33.11 -5.23
N LEU A 15 -6.37 -33.23 -5.14
CA LEU A 15 -7.25 -32.06 -4.98
C LEU A 15 -6.97 -31.33 -3.66
N LEU A 16 -6.80 -32.06 -2.56
CA LEU A 16 -6.45 -31.47 -1.26
C LEU A 16 -5.12 -30.70 -1.31
N VAL A 17 -4.12 -31.26 -1.99
CA VAL A 17 -2.82 -30.60 -2.20
C VAL A 17 -2.97 -29.35 -3.06
N LEU A 18 -3.76 -29.40 -4.14
CA LEU A 18 -4.01 -28.24 -5.00
C LEU A 18 -4.70 -27.10 -4.24
N VAL A 19 -5.72 -27.42 -3.43
CA VAL A 19 -6.44 -26.43 -2.62
C VAL A 19 -5.52 -25.80 -1.59
N THR A 20 -4.72 -26.59 -0.88
CA THR A 20 -3.79 -26.06 0.14
C THR A 20 -2.72 -25.16 -0.49
N VAL A 21 -2.11 -25.58 -1.60
CA VAL A 21 -1.14 -24.75 -2.33
C VAL A 21 -1.80 -23.48 -2.88
N GLY A 22 -3.02 -23.57 -3.41
CA GLY A 22 -3.79 -22.42 -3.88
C GLY A 22 -4.10 -21.42 -2.76
N CYS A 23 -4.52 -21.91 -1.59
CA CYS A 23 -4.76 -21.06 -0.42
C CYS A 23 -3.49 -20.37 0.08
N VAL A 24 -2.35 -21.07 0.11
CA VAL A 24 -1.06 -20.48 0.51
C VAL A 24 -0.61 -19.43 -0.51
N ALA A 25 -0.73 -19.70 -1.81
CA ALA A 25 -0.40 -18.74 -2.84
C ALA A 25 -1.29 -17.49 -2.77
N ALA A 26 -2.60 -17.66 -2.55
CA ALA A 26 -3.53 -16.55 -2.36
C ALA A 26 -3.18 -15.74 -1.11
N TYR A 27 -2.86 -16.38 0.01
CA TYR A 27 -2.45 -15.71 1.25
C TYR A 27 -1.16 -14.90 1.06
N LEU A 28 -0.15 -15.47 0.41
CA LEU A 28 1.10 -14.77 0.12
C LEU A 28 0.90 -13.60 -0.86
N LEU A 29 0.07 -13.78 -1.88
CA LEU A 29 -0.26 -12.71 -2.82
C LEU A 29 -1.04 -11.58 -2.14
N ASP A 30 -1.98 -11.91 -1.25
CA ASP A 30 -2.75 -10.92 -0.47
C ASP A 30 -1.81 -10.07 0.42
N THR A 31 -0.84 -10.71 1.10
CA THR A 31 0.19 -10.01 1.88
C THR A 31 1.18 -9.19 1.03
N GLN A 32 1.41 -9.54 -0.23
CA GLN A 32 2.23 -8.72 -1.14
C GLN A 32 1.42 -7.53 -1.70
N ASN A 33 0.11 -7.69 -1.83
CA ASN A 33 -0.83 -6.68 -2.29
C ASN A 33 -1.20 -5.66 -1.19
N GLU A 34 -0.70 -5.84 0.04
CA GLU A 34 -0.71 -4.83 1.11
C GLU A 34 0.11 -3.57 0.76
N THR A 35 0.86 -3.59 -0.36
CA THR A 35 1.20 -2.34 -1.07
C THR A 35 -0.06 -1.85 -1.78
N ALA A 36 -1.02 -1.33 -1.00
CA ALA A 36 -2.31 -0.90 -1.50
C ALA A 36 -2.13 -0.05 -2.78
N PRO A 37 -2.97 -0.22 -3.82
CA PRO A 37 -2.88 0.57 -5.05
C PRO A 37 -2.93 2.09 -4.79
N GLU A 38 -3.50 2.47 -3.65
CA GLU A 38 -3.47 3.83 -3.12
C GLU A 38 -2.04 4.33 -2.82
N ASN A 39 -1.18 3.50 -2.24
CA ASN A 39 0.22 3.84 -1.97
C ASN A 39 1.00 4.08 -3.26
N LEU A 40 0.77 3.26 -4.30
CA LEU A 40 1.40 3.46 -5.61
C LEU A 40 0.96 4.79 -6.27
N ALA A 41 -0.32 5.15 -6.14
CA ALA A 41 -0.82 6.44 -6.61
C ALA A 41 -0.23 7.61 -5.81
N LEU A 42 -0.07 7.44 -4.49
CA LEU A 42 0.59 8.42 -3.62
C LEU A 42 2.07 8.59 -3.99
N GLU A 43 2.79 7.51 -4.26
CA GLU A 43 4.19 7.55 -4.67
C GLU A 43 4.38 8.25 -6.02
N ALA A 44 3.55 7.90 -7.00
CA ALA A 44 3.54 8.57 -8.29
C ALA A 44 3.21 10.06 -8.14
N TYR A 45 2.25 10.40 -7.26
CA TYR A 45 1.90 11.77 -6.96
C TYR A 45 3.08 12.52 -6.35
N ILE A 46 3.74 11.97 -5.32
CA ILE A 46 4.93 12.58 -4.69
C ILE A 46 6.06 12.78 -5.72
N ARG A 47 6.29 11.82 -6.62
CA ARG A 47 7.27 11.94 -7.70
C ARG A 47 6.92 13.03 -8.71
N SER A 48 5.63 13.27 -8.94
CA SER A 48 5.14 14.32 -9.85
C SER A 48 5.18 15.73 -9.25
N GLN A 49 5.36 15.86 -7.93
CA GLN A 49 5.44 17.16 -7.28
C GLN A 49 6.80 17.83 -7.60
N GLU A 50 6.75 18.95 -8.32
CA GLU A 50 7.95 19.73 -8.70
C GLU A 50 8.81 20.10 -7.49
N GLN A 51 8.19 20.45 -6.35
CA GLN A 51 8.91 20.79 -5.12
C GLN A 51 9.73 19.63 -4.53
N VAL A 52 9.32 18.38 -4.78
CA VAL A 52 10.05 17.19 -4.35
C VAL A 52 11.21 16.95 -5.32
N VAL A 53 10.97 17.05 -6.63
CA VAL A 53 12.01 16.88 -7.65
C VAL A 53 13.09 17.96 -7.54
N GLU A 54 12.72 19.21 -7.27
CA GLU A 54 13.67 20.31 -7.05
C GLU A 54 14.59 20.05 -5.84
N GLN A 55 14.02 19.55 -4.74
CA GLN A 55 14.73 19.41 -3.47
C GLN A 55 15.55 18.12 -3.38
N VAL A 56 15.02 16.99 -3.87
CA VAL A 56 15.66 15.68 -3.72
C VAL A 56 16.24 15.14 -5.03
N GLY A 57 15.92 15.76 -6.17
CA GLY A 57 16.32 15.27 -7.49
C GLY A 57 15.49 14.06 -7.90
N SER A 58 16.12 13.09 -8.56
CA SER A 58 15.46 11.81 -8.86
C SER A 58 15.16 11.06 -7.56
N VAL A 59 13.91 10.65 -7.37
CA VAL A 59 13.49 9.87 -6.20
C VAL A 59 14.02 8.43 -6.34
N LEU A 60 14.92 8.04 -5.43
CA LEU A 60 15.54 6.72 -5.39
C LEU A 60 14.73 5.74 -4.53
N GLY A 61 14.09 6.24 -3.47
CA GLY A 61 13.34 5.42 -2.53
C GLY A 61 12.30 6.23 -1.76
N MET A 62 11.23 5.54 -1.35
CA MET A 62 10.19 6.12 -0.52
C MET A 62 9.85 5.14 0.60
N GLU A 63 9.86 5.63 1.84
CA GLU A 63 9.60 4.83 3.01
C GLU A 63 8.48 5.46 3.83
N LEU A 64 7.44 4.69 4.17
CA LEU A 64 6.40 5.13 5.08
C LEU A 64 6.95 5.12 6.52
N VAL A 65 7.23 6.31 7.04
CA VAL A 65 7.78 6.47 8.40
C VAL A 65 6.69 6.38 9.46
N ARG A 66 5.51 6.93 9.17
CA ARG A 66 4.39 6.94 10.12
C ARG A 66 3.07 7.07 9.39
N GLN A 67 2.06 6.34 9.85
CA GLN A 67 0.68 6.51 9.43
C GLN A 67 -0.21 6.71 10.66
N VAL A 68 -1.06 7.73 10.62
CA VAL A 68 -2.01 8.05 11.68
C VAL A 68 -3.40 8.14 11.06
N VAL A 69 -4.31 7.29 11.50
CA VAL A 69 -5.73 7.36 11.10
C VAL A 69 -6.49 8.03 12.24
N ALA A 70 -7.10 9.18 11.95
CA ALA A 70 -7.98 9.87 12.86
C ALA A 70 -9.43 9.66 12.43
N HIS A 71 -10.26 9.17 13.35
CA HIS A 71 -11.72 9.15 13.21
C HIS A 71 -12.29 10.16 14.20
N PRO A 72 -12.31 11.46 13.83
CA PRO A 72 -12.89 12.45 14.70
C PRO A 72 -14.41 12.19 14.76
N GLY A 73 -15.02 12.43 15.93
CA GLY A 73 -16.39 11.99 16.23
C GLY A 73 -17.49 12.56 15.32
N TYR A 74 -18.75 12.33 15.70
CA TYR A 74 -20.01 12.47 14.94
C TYR A 74 -20.15 13.55 13.83
N ASN A 75 -19.38 14.64 13.81
CA ASN A 75 -19.54 15.77 12.88
C ASN A 75 -18.31 16.07 11.98
N SER A 76 -17.33 15.18 11.90
CA SER A 76 -16.10 15.44 11.13
C SER A 76 -15.67 14.19 10.37
N ALA A 77 -15.28 14.37 9.11
CA ALA A 77 -14.76 13.28 8.30
C ALA A 77 -13.45 12.76 8.91
N GLY A 78 -13.31 11.43 8.95
CA GLY A 78 -12.03 10.77 9.22
C GLY A 78 -10.93 11.32 8.32
N TYR A 79 -9.70 11.30 8.78
CA TYR A 79 -8.56 11.54 7.89
C TYR A 79 -7.41 10.62 8.23
N GLN A 80 -6.73 10.17 7.19
CA GLN A 80 -5.48 9.44 7.28
C GLN A 80 -4.34 10.41 6.97
N ARG A 81 -3.40 10.52 7.91
CA ARG A 81 -2.17 11.30 7.75
C ARG A 81 -1.00 10.33 7.62
N SER A 82 -0.37 10.30 6.45
CA SER A 82 0.80 9.46 6.17
C SER A 82 2.04 10.35 6.05
N LEU A 83 3.14 9.93 6.66
CA LEU A 83 4.42 10.60 6.66
C LEU A 83 5.42 9.71 5.92
N TYR A 84 5.89 10.20 4.78
CA TYR A 84 6.87 9.52 3.94
C TYR A 84 8.23 10.18 4.08
N ALA A 85 9.26 9.35 4.21
CA ALA A 85 10.63 9.73 3.92
C ALA A 85 10.90 9.47 2.44
N VAL A 86 11.15 10.54 1.71
CA VAL A 86 11.52 10.49 0.30
C VAL A 86 13.03 10.66 0.22
N GLU A 87 13.70 9.63 -0.28
CA GLU A 87 15.13 9.65 -0.55
C GLU A 87 15.36 9.86 -2.03
N GLY A 88 16.25 10.78 -2.36
CA GLY A 88 16.62 11.08 -3.73
C GLY A 88 18.11 11.37 -3.83
N GLU A 89 18.57 11.56 -5.06
CA GLU A 89 19.99 11.78 -5.37
C GLU A 89 20.64 12.91 -4.56
N ARG A 90 19.86 13.93 -4.19
CA ARG A 90 20.36 15.14 -3.52
C ARG A 90 20.13 15.15 -2.02
N GLY A 91 19.48 14.13 -1.44
CA GLY A 91 19.27 14.04 0.00
C GLY A 91 17.99 13.31 0.40
N ARG A 92 17.42 13.72 1.55
CA ARG A 92 16.20 13.14 2.11
C ARG A 92 15.20 14.25 2.45
N LEU A 93 13.92 14.00 2.18
CA LEU A 93 12.82 14.93 2.43
C LEU A 93 11.69 14.22 3.16
N MET A 94 11.08 14.88 4.15
CA MET A 94 9.87 14.36 4.78
C MET A 94 8.63 14.97 4.12
N VAL A 95 7.76 14.12 3.58
CA VAL A 95 6.51 14.51 2.94
C VAL A 95 5.34 14.01 3.78
N THR A 96 4.50 14.94 4.22
CA THR A 96 3.26 14.62 4.92
C THR A 96 2.09 14.71 3.96
N LEU A 97 1.36 13.61 3.83
CA LEU A 97 0.13 13.50 3.07
C LEU A 97 -1.07 13.37 4.00
N LYS A 98 -2.14 14.12 3.70
CA LYS A 98 -3.43 14.00 4.38
C LYS A 98 -4.47 13.56 3.35
N LYS A 99 -5.16 12.47 3.66
CA LYS A 99 -6.30 11.95 2.90
C LYS A 99 -7.54 12.04 3.78
N VAL A 100 -8.56 12.76 3.34
CA VAL A 100 -9.85 12.86 4.05
C VAL A 100 -10.75 11.72 3.60
N GLN A 101 -11.37 11.03 4.55
CA GLN A 101 -12.27 9.90 4.32
C GLN A 101 -13.54 10.40 3.63
N GLY A 102 -13.71 10.05 2.35
CA GLY A 102 -14.83 10.50 1.50
C GLY A 102 -14.43 11.46 0.38
N GLU A 103 -13.20 11.95 0.35
CA GLU A 103 -12.66 12.76 -0.73
C GLU A 103 -11.60 11.98 -1.53
N GLN A 104 -11.61 12.13 -2.86
CA GLN A 104 -10.59 11.54 -3.74
C GLN A 104 -9.31 12.38 -3.83
N GLY A 105 -9.28 13.56 -3.22
CA GLY A 105 -8.13 14.46 -3.19
C GLY A 105 -7.10 14.04 -2.13
N ILE A 106 -5.86 13.79 -2.57
CA ILE A 106 -4.70 13.66 -1.67
C ILE A 106 -4.08 15.05 -1.58
N GLU A 107 -4.06 15.64 -0.39
CA GLU A 107 -3.43 16.94 -0.18
C GLU A 107 -2.04 16.76 0.45
N VAL A 108 -1.01 17.31 -0.20
CA VAL A 108 0.31 17.49 0.43
C VAL A 108 0.18 18.62 1.43
N THR A 109 0.16 18.28 2.72
CA THR A 109 -0.04 19.29 3.76
C THR A 109 1.28 19.91 4.21
N GLU A 110 2.39 19.16 4.14
CA GLU A 110 3.65 19.65 4.70
C GLU A 110 4.87 19.00 4.05
N ILE A 111 5.80 19.82 3.57
CA ILE A 111 7.14 19.41 3.13
C ILE A 111 8.13 19.96 4.15
N ARG A 112 8.73 19.07 4.95
CA ARG A 112 9.76 19.45 5.93
C ARG A 112 11.12 18.96 5.48
N ARG A 113 12.08 19.88 5.51
CA ARG A 113 13.50 19.53 5.45
C ARG A 113 13.93 18.93 6.80
N PRO A 114 14.84 17.95 6.80
CA PRO A 114 15.52 17.51 8.02
C PRO A 114 16.36 18.64 8.64
#